data_AF-I2FG50-F1
#
_entry.id   AF-I2FG50-F1
#
_cell.length_a   1.000
_cell.length_b   1.000
_cell.length_c   1.000
_cell.angle_alpha   90.00
_cell.angle_beta   90.00
_cell.angle_gamma   90.00
#
_symmetry.space_group_name_H-M   'P 1'
#
loop_
_entity.id
_entity.type
_entity.pdbx_description
1 polymer ?
#
loop_
_entity_poly.entity_id
_entity_poly.type
_entity_poly.pdbx_seq_one_letter_code
_entity_poly.pdbx_strand_id
1 'polypeptide(L)'
;MRGSLIAFACAVISLVGASNSFAAESRAKVQPEFISVFQVPWQCPSAPEIACGGLAKPVLLELEQNTGIAEAWINRAGTVLAVVGSDQNHEARTNAVRTLLREIFEKDVATELEGEARASELANFRSDASWYRGAQVDALSKEEADIIAERLVRRVQAKVPLSEDKARLLTASLANVLKQRRFVLDSDSPPVGDQKPYNEQMREIVRAQLDPVGVSAFEDAIAKGHRPMPGEK
;
A
#
# COMPACT_ATOMS: atom_id res chain seq x y z
N MET A 1 38.12 48.44 -12.43
CA MET A 1 38.30 47.00 -12.72
C MET A 1 38.30 46.24 -11.40
N ARG A 2 37.66 45.06 -11.39
CA ARG A 2 37.42 44.11 -10.27
C ARG A 2 36.13 44.36 -9.47
N GLY A 3 35.02 43.97 -10.08
CA GLY A 3 33.80 43.59 -9.36
C GLY A 3 33.92 42.13 -8.91
N SER A 4 33.65 41.86 -7.63
CA SER A 4 33.57 40.52 -7.05
C SER A 4 32.16 39.96 -7.26
N LEU A 5 32.05 38.91 -8.08
CA LEU A 5 30.85 38.08 -8.18
C LEU A 5 30.86 37.08 -7.03
N ILE A 6 29.93 37.24 -6.08
CA ILE A 6 29.63 36.24 -5.06
C ILE A 6 28.63 35.25 -5.68
N ALA A 7 29.10 34.06 -6.02
CA ALA A 7 28.25 32.95 -6.44
C ALA A 7 27.62 32.31 -5.19
N PHE A 8 26.33 32.55 -4.98
CA PHE A 8 25.52 31.77 -4.04
C PHE A 8 25.17 30.43 -4.70
N ALA A 9 25.86 29.37 -4.28
CA ALA A 9 25.47 28.01 -4.59
C ALA A 9 24.30 27.61 -3.67
N CYS A 10 23.07 27.65 -4.19
CA CYS A 10 21.93 27.01 -3.54
C CYS A 10 22.10 25.49 -3.62
N ALA A 11 22.55 24.88 -2.53
CA ALA A 11 22.47 23.44 -2.35
C ALA A 11 20.99 23.03 -2.20
N VAL A 12 20.43 22.40 -3.23
CA VAL A 12 19.13 21.75 -3.16
C VAL A 12 19.32 20.46 -2.37
N ILE A 13 19.02 20.50 -1.07
CA ILE A 13 19.01 19.31 -0.21
C ILE A 13 17.77 18.50 -0.56
N SER A 14 17.96 17.34 -1.20
CA SER A 14 16.89 16.39 -1.51
C SER A 14 16.26 15.82 -0.23
N LEU A 15 15.11 16.38 0.17
CA LEU A 15 14.26 15.97 1.30
C LEU A 15 13.39 14.74 0.97
N VAL A 16 13.99 13.61 0.55
CA VAL A 16 13.19 12.39 0.25
C VAL A 16 13.34 11.30 1.34
N GLY A 17 14.24 11.47 2.32
CA GLY A 17 14.47 10.48 3.38
C GLY A 17 13.87 10.78 4.77
N ALA A 18 13.28 11.96 4.99
CA ALA A 18 12.99 12.43 6.34
C ALA A 18 11.69 11.88 6.96
N SER A 19 10.67 11.60 6.17
CA SER A 19 9.30 11.37 6.66
C SER A 19 9.15 10.12 7.53
N ASN A 20 9.85 9.03 7.18
CA ASN A 20 9.70 7.75 7.88
C ASN A 20 10.47 7.72 9.21
N SER A 21 11.61 8.39 9.30
CA SER A 21 12.39 8.48 10.53
C SER A 21 11.67 9.29 11.60
N PHE A 22 11.02 10.41 11.23
CA PHE A 22 10.25 11.22 12.18
C PHE A 22 9.03 10.48 12.74
N ALA A 23 8.32 9.70 11.90
CA ALA A 23 7.18 8.90 12.33
C ALA A 23 7.56 7.70 13.22
N ALA A 24 8.73 7.10 13.02
CA ALA A 24 9.24 6.08 13.95
C ALA A 24 9.63 6.70 15.30
N GLU A 25 10.28 7.87 15.28
CA GLU A 25 10.71 8.55 16.50
C GLU A 25 9.53 9.10 17.33
N SER A 26 8.41 9.48 16.70
CA SER A 26 7.19 9.88 17.41
C SER A 26 6.52 8.70 18.10
N ARG A 27 6.37 7.55 17.42
CA ARG A 27 5.75 6.33 17.97
C ARG A 27 6.53 5.77 19.16
N ALA A 28 7.86 5.84 19.13
CA ALA A 28 8.71 5.40 20.24
C ALA A 28 8.41 6.14 21.57
N LYS A 29 7.91 7.39 21.49
CA LYS A 29 7.63 8.25 22.65
C LYS A 29 6.21 8.07 23.23
N VAL A 30 5.31 7.40 22.51
CA VAL A 30 3.95 7.13 22.98
C VAL A 30 3.98 6.07 24.08
N GLN A 31 3.28 6.34 25.18
CA GLN A 31 3.22 5.41 26.31
C GLN A 31 2.32 4.20 25.98
N PRO A 32 2.68 2.97 26.42
CA PRO A 32 1.95 1.73 26.10
C PRO A 32 0.44 1.74 26.34
N GLU A 33 -0.05 2.47 27.34
CA GLU A 33 -1.46 2.52 27.73
C GLU A 33 -2.35 3.30 26.75
N PHE A 34 -1.74 4.17 25.93
CA PHE A 34 -2.42 4.85 24.83
C PHE A 34 -2.57 3.95 23.60
N ILE A 35 -1.91 2.79 23.57
CA ILE A 35 -1.84 1.94 22.37
C ILE A 35 -2.65 0.66 22.57
N SER A 36 -3.57 0.42 21.65
CA SER A 36 -4.23 -0.88 21.47
C SER A 36 -3.77 -1.49 20.15
N VAL A 37 -3.52 -2.81 20.15
CA VAL A 37 -3.09 -3.55 18.97
C VAL A 37 -4.08 -4.67 18.66
N PHE A 38 -4.40 -4.85 17.39
CA PHE A 38 -5.43 -5.76 16.92
C PHE A 38 -4.88 -6.63 15.80
N GLN A 39 -5.13 -7.94 15.87
CA GLN A 39 -4.97 -8.84 14.74
C GLN A 39 -6.06 -8.54 13.70
N VAL A 40 -5.67 -8.38 12.44
CA VAL A 40 -6.56 -8.12 11.30
C VAL A 40 -6.16 -8.95 10.07
N PRO A 41 -7.09 -9.26 9.15
CA PRO A 41 -6.81 -10.02 7.93
C PRO A 41 -6.78 -9.11 6.68
N TRP A 42 -5.92 -8.10 6.67
CA TRP A 42 -5.89 -7.07 5.61
C TRP A 42 -4.73 -7.27 4.63
N GLN A 43 -4.23 -8.49 4.50
CA GLN A 43 -3.27 -8.86 3.46
C GLN A 43 -3.89 -8.63 2.09
N CYS A 44 -3.09 -8.24 1.12
CA CYS A 44 -3.58 -8.08 -0.23
C CYS A 44 -3.75 -9.42 -0.96
N PRO A 45 -4.93 -9.75 -1.50
CA PRO A 45 -5.10 -10.99 -2.25
C PRO A 45 -4.18 -11.11 -3.48
N SER A 46 -3.77 -9.99 -4.09
CA SER A 46 -2.85 -9.99 -5.24
C SER A 46 -1.37 -9.91 -4.83
N ALA A 47 -1.07 -9.55 -3.58
CA ALA A 47 0.27 -9.48 -3.02
C ALA A 47 0.22 -9.87 -1.53
N PRO A 48 0.14 -11.18 -1.22
CA PRO A 48 -0.19 -11.65 0.13
C PRO A 48 0.83 -11.29 1.22
N GLU A 49 2.02 -10.87 0.82
CA GLU A 49 3.10 -10.45 1.73
C GLU A 49 2.97 -8.99 2.20
N ILE A 50 1.99 -8.23 1.68
CA ILE A 50 1.79 -6.81 2.03
C ILE A 50 0.33 -6.51 2.38
N ALA A 51 0.12 -5.45 3.16
CA ALA A 51 -1.21 -4.92 3.45
C ALA A 51 -1.87 -4.39 2.17
N CYS A 52 -3.17 -4.66 2.04
CA CYS A 52 -3.99 -4.15 0.96
C CYS A 52 -4.27 -2.66 1.21
N GLY A 53 -3.51 -1.77 0.56
CA GLY A 53 -3.69 -0.33 0.75
C GLY A 53 -5.11 0.15 0.40
N GLY A 54 -5.75 -0.43 -0.62
CA GLY A 54 -7.14 -0.11 -0.97
C GLY A 54 -8.17 -0.54 0.09
N LEU A 55 -7.83 -1.51 0.95
CA LEU A 55 -8.67 -1.92 2.07
C LEU A 55 -8.32 -1.13 3.34
N ALA A 56 -7.03 -0.99 3.63
CA ALA A 56 -6.54 -0.37 4.85
C ALA A 56 -6.79 1.14 4.87
N LYS A 57 -6.55 1.85 3.75
CA LYS A 57 -6.66 3.32 3.70
C LYS A 57 -7.98 3.87 4.23
N PRO A 58 -9.17 3.47 3.72
CA PRO A 58 -10.42 4.04 4.20
C PRO A 58 -10.62 3.77 5.69
N VAL A 59 -10.26 2.58 6.17
CA VAL A 59 -10.37 2.22 7.59
C VAL A 59 -9.47 3.10 8.46
N LEU A 60 -8.19 3.26 8.09
CA LEU A 60 -7.24 4.07 8.86
C LEU A 60 -7.67 5.54 8.91
N LEU A 61 -8.13 6.10 7.79
CA LEU A 61 -8.60 7.48 7.74
C LEU A 61 -9.87 7.69 8.56
N GLU A 62 -10.79 6.74 8.53
CA GLU A 62 -12.04 6.82 9.30
C GLU A 62 -11.80 6.66 10.81
N LEU A 63 -10.88 5.77 11.21
CA LEU A 63 -10.45 5.68 12.62
C LEU A 63 -9.92 7.01 13.14
N GLU A 64 -9.13 7.72 12.34
CA GLU A 64 -8.53 9.01 12.73
C GLU A 64 -9.51 10.19 12.68
N GLN A 65 -10.71 10.01 12.11
CA GLN A 65 -11.79 10.99 12.25
C GLN A 65 -12.49 10.89 13.62
N ASN A 66 -12.33 9.77 14.33
CA ASN A 66 -12.85 9.62 15.69
C ASN A 66 -12.00 10.45 16.68
N THR A 67 -12.62 11.34 17.45
CA THR A 67 -11.91 12.25 18.37
C THR A 67 -11.14 11.53 19.49
N GLY A 68 -11.53 10.30 19.83
CA GLY A 68 -10.83 9.45 20.81
C GLY A 68 -9.58 8.75 20.26
N ILE A 69 -9.32 8.84 18.96
CA ILE A 69 -8.19 8.20 18.28
C ILE A 69 -7.29 9.28 17.69
N ALA A 70 -6.02 9.28 18.07
CA ALA A 70 -5.01 10.19 17.55
C ALA A 70 -4.37 9.67 16.26
N GLU A 71 -4.13 8.36 16.18
CA GLU A 71 -3.44 7.71 15.06
C GLU A 71 -3.90 6.27 14.84
N ALA A 72 -3.93 5.82 13.60
CA ALA A 72 -4.16 4.44 13.21
C ALA A 72 -3.09 3.97 12.21
N TRP A 73 -2.52 2.79 12.47
CA TRP A 73 -1.39 2.25 11.72
C TRP A 73 -1.60 0.80 11.35
N ILE A 74 -1.24 0.40 10.14
CA ILE A 74 -1.17 -0.99 9.71
C ILE A 74 0.28 -1.41 9.55
N ASN A 75 0.65 -2.60 10.03
CA ASN A 75 1.97 -3.14 9.75
C ASN A 75 2.10 -3.52 8.26
N ARG A 76 3.33 -3.63 7.77
CA ARG A 76 3.60 -3.94 6.36
C ARG A 76 2.84 -5.17 5.85
N ALA A 77 2.76 -6.22 6.66
CA ALA A 77 2.12 -7.47 6.29
C ALA A 77 0.59 -7.38 6.22
N GLY A 78 -0.05 -6.34 6.77
CA GLY A 78 -1.50 -6.25 6.84
C GLY A 78 -2.12 -7.21 7.86
N THR A 79 -1.33 -7.65 8.85
CA THR A 79 -1.76 -8.58 9.90
C THR A 79 -2.10 -7.86 11.20
N VAL A 80 -1.56 -6.67 11.46
CA VAL A 80 -1.70 -5.98 12.75
C VAL A 80 -2.04 -4.52 12.57
N LEU A 81 -3.15 -4.11 13.18
CA LEU A 81 -3.58 -2.72 13.32
C LEU A 81 -3.14 -2.21 14.70
N ALA A 82 -2.43 -1.10 14.75
CA ALA A 82 -2.15 -0.37 15.99
C ALA A 82 -2.96 0.92 16.01
N VAL A 83 -3.62 1.19 17.13
CA VAL A 83 -4.45 2.39 17.33
C VAL A 83 -3.94 3.13 18.56
N VAL A 84 -3.60 4.41 18.36
CA VAL A 84 -3.15 5.31 19.40
C VAL A 84 -4.33 6.19 19.81
N GLY A 85 -4.69 6.14 21.10
CA GLY A 85 -5.75 6.97 21.66
C GLY A 85 -5.33 8.42 21.87
N SER A 86 -6.29 9.32 21.83
CA SER A 86 -6.11 10.72 22.26
C SER A 86 -5.98 10.83 23.79
N ASP A 87 -6.46 9.83 24.52
CA ASP A 87 -6.36 9.68 25.97
C ASP A 87 -6.06 8.22 26.37
N GLN A 88 -6.00 7.96 27.68
CA GLN A 88 -5.75 6.63 28.23
C GLN A 88 -7.03 5.75 28.33
N ASN A 89 -8.16 6.16 27.77
CA ASN A 89 -9.41 5.40 27.83
C ASN A 89 -9.37 4.22 26.85
N HIS A 90 -8.77 3.13 27.32
CA HIS A 90 -8.62 1.87 26.57
C HIS A 90 -9.98 1.32 26.09
N GLU A 91 -10.98 1.27 26.97
CA GLU A 91 -12.30 0.71 26.64
C GLU A 91 -12.98 1.50 25.52
N ALA A 92 -12.98 2.84 25.61
CA ALA A 92 -13.58 3.69 24.58
C ALA A 92 -12.87 3.51 23.22
N ARG A 93 -11.53 3.45 23.23
CA ARG A 93 -10.73 3.21 22.01
C ARG A 93 -11.04 1.84 21.41
N THR A 94 -11.06 0.78 22.21
CA THR A 94 -11.38 -0.58 21.73
C THR A 94 -12.80 -0.65 21.17
N ASN A 95 -13.77 0.00 21.81
CA ASN A 95 -15.15 0.06 21.33
C ASN A 95 -15.29 0.84 20.02
N ALA A 96 -14.57 1.95 19.85
CA ALA A 96 -14.55 2.71 18.61
C ALA A 96 -14.03 1.86 17.44
N VAL A 97 -12.91 1.17 17.65
CA VAL A 97 -12.32 0.27 16.65
C VAL A 97 -13.29 -0.85 16.27
N ARG A 98 -13.83 -1.58 17.25
CA ARG A 98 -14.75 -2.70 16.98
C ARG A 98 -16.02 -2.24 16.26
N THR A 99 -16.58 -1.11 16.66
CA THR A 99 -17.80 -0.57 16.05
C THR A 99 -17.56 -0.25 14.59
N LEU A 100 -16.51 0.52 14.29
CA LEU A 100 -16.20 0.89 12.91
C LEU A 100 -15.92 -0.34 12.04
N LEU A 101 -15.10 -1.28 12.53
CA LEU A 101 -14.76 -2.47 11.74
C LEU A 101 -15.98 -3.37 11.49
N ARG A 102 -16.89 -3.49 12.46
CA ARG A 102 -18.13 -4.22 12.23
C ARG A 102 -19.05 -3.53 11.22
N GLU A 103 -19.08 -2.20 11.20
CA GLU A 103 -19.84 -1.43 10.20
C GLU A 103 -19.28 -1.61 8.78
N ILE A 104 -17.95 -1.53 8.63
CA ILE A 104 -17.29 -1.65 7.32
C ILE A 104 -17.35 -3.09 6.77
N PHE A 105 -17.16 -4.09 7.64
CA PHE A 105 -16.99 -5.48 7.21
C PHE A 105 -18.21 -6.36 7.46
N GLU A 106 -19.26 -5.83 8.09
CA GLU A 106 -20.49 -6.55 8.49
C GLU A 106 -20.24 -7.78 9.37
N LYS A 107 -19.05 -7.86 10.00
CA LYS A 107 -18.62 -8.94 10.88
C LYS A 107 -17.43 -8.50 11.73
N ASP A 108 -17.15 -9.25 12.79
CA ASP A 108 -15.94 -9.05 13.59
C ASP A 108 -14.71 -9.55 12.81
N VAL A 109 -13.85 -8.61 12.39
CA VAL A 109 -12.60 -8.90 11.67
C VAL A 109 -11.34 -8.54 12.46
N ALA A 110 -11.50 -8.06 13.68
CA ALA A 110 -10.40 -7.65 14.53
C ALA A 110 -10.47 -8.32 15.90
N THR A 111 -9.33 -8.83 16.35
CA THR A 111 -9.17 -9.39 17.69
C THR A 111 -8.10 -8.59 18.40
N GLU A 112 -8.44 -7.98 19.53
CA GLU A 112 -7.44 -7.27 20.34
C GLU A 112 -6.41 -8.27 20.87
N LEU A 113 -5.13 -7.92 20.76
CA LEU A 113 -4.05 -8.75 21.27
C LEU A 113 -3.82 -8.46 22.75
N GLU A 114 -3.59 -9.52 23.51
CA GLU A 114 -3.31 -9.48 24.95
C GLU A 114 -2.00 -10.23 25.28
N GLY A 115 -1.51 -10.09 26.52
CA GLY A 115 -0.36 -10.82 27.04
C GLY A 115 0.91 -10.67 26.19
N GLU A 116 1.58 -11.78 25.92
CA GLU A 116 2.85 -11.84 25.18
C GLU A 116 2.70 -11.37 23.72
N ALA A 117 1.60 -11.73 23.06
CA ALA A 117 1.31 -11.31 21.69
C ALA A 117 1.21 -9.77 21.61
N ARG A 118 0.51 -9.15 22.57
CA ARG A 118 0.46 -7.69 22.68
C ARG A 118 1.84 -7.08 22.90
N ALA A 119 2.62 -7.64 23.82
CA ALA A 119 3.95 -7.11 24.16
C ALA A 119 4.90 -7.14 22.95
N SER A 120 4.87 -8.24 22.18
CA SER A 120 5.68 -8.41 20.96
C SER A 120 5.30 -7.39 19.89
N GLU A 121 4.01 -7.28 19.54
CA GLU A 121 3.57 -6.35 18.51
C GLU A 121 3.72 -4.88 18.91
N LEU A 122 3.55 -4.57 20.19
CA LEU A 122 3.80 -3.23 20.71
C LEU A 122 5.30 -2.86 20.61
N ALA A 123 6.19 -3.80 20.91
CA ALA A 123 7.63 -3.58 20.74
C ALA A 123 7.96 -3.35 19.26
N ASN A 124 7.44 -4.19 18.36
CA ASN A 124 7.62 -4.01 16.91
C ASN A 124 7.10 -2.65 16.44
N PHE A 125 5.88 -2.26 16.84
CA PHE A 125 5.28 -0.97 16.50
C PHE A 125 6.15 0.23 16.90
N ARG A 126 6.85 0.13 18.04
CA ARG A 126 7.68 1.22 18.56
C ARG A 126 9.09 1.25 17.98
N SER A 127 9.58 0.14 17.41
CA SER A 127 10.96 0.02 16.91
C SER A 127 11.09 -0.03 15.39
N ASP A 128 10.02 -0.39 14.66
CA ASP A 128 10.08 -0.71 13.23
C ASP A 128 9.50 0.41 12.35
N ALA A 129 10.20 0.73 11.26
CA ALA A 129 9.73 1.66 10.22
C ALA A 129 8.66 1.05 9.29
N SER A 130 8.42 -0.26 9.37
CA SER A 130 7.52 -1.03 8.51
C SER A 130 6.03 -0.92 8.90
N TRP A 131 5.61 0.29 9.25
CA TRP A 131 4.23 0.62 9.63
C TRP A 131 3.75 1.81 8.82
N TYR A 132 2.48 1.77 8.42
CA TYR A 132 1.91 2.69 7.46
C TYR A 132 0.62 3.28 8.03
N ARG A 133 0.53 4.61 8.03
CA ARG A 133 -0.63 5.39 8.45
C ARG A 133 -1.32 6.03 7.25
N GLY A 134 -2.65 6.08 7.25
CA GLY A 134 -3.44 6.88 6.29
C GLY A 134 -2.91 6.82 4.86
N ALA A 135 -2.46 7.96 4.31
CA ALA A 135 -1.92 8.05 2.95
C ALA A 135 -0.61 7.28 2.71
N GLN A 136 0.16 6.88 3.74
CA GLN A 136 1.39 6.10 3.54
C GLN A 136 1.13 4.72 2.94
N VAL A 137 -0.07 4.15 3.14
CA VAL A 137 -0.46 2.87 2.52
C VAL A 137 -0.55 2.96 0.99
N ASP A 138 -0.54 4.17 0.42
CA ASP A 138 -0.40 4.38 -1.01
C ASP A 138 0.91 3.81 -1.55
N ALA A 139 1.97 3.79 -0.73
CA ALA A 139 3.21 3.11 -1.10
C ALA A 139 3.00 1.60 -1.29
N LEU A 140 2.22 0.97 -0.40
CA LEU A 140 1.87 -0.46 -0.51
C LEU A 140 0.97 -0.75 -1.72
N SER A 141 0.02 0.14 -2.01
CA SER A 141 -0.80 0.05 -3.23
C SER A 141 0.03 0.15 -4.51
N LYS A 142 1.11 0.97 -4.52
CA LYS A 142 2.05 1.05 -5.65
C LYS A 142 2.88 -0.21 -5.78
N GLU A 143 3.35 -0.75 -4.65
CA GLU A 143 4.11 -2.00 -4.61
C GLU A 143 3.26 -3.18 -5.11
N GLU A 144 1.98 -3.25 -4.71
CA GLU A 144 1.07 -4.27 -5.23
C GLU A 144 0.95 -4.19 -6.76
N ALA A 145 0.83 -2.98 -7.31
CA ALA A 145 0.74 -2.79 -8.76
C ALA A 145 1.99 -3.28 -9.49
N ASP A 146 3.17 -3.06 -8.91
CA ASP A 146 4.43 -3.58 -9.43
C ASP A 146 4.45 -5.12 -9.38
N ILE A 147 4.06 -5.73 -8.25
CA ILE A 147 3.97 -7.18 -8.08
C ILE A 147 3.02 -7.82 -9.11
N ILE A 148 1.84 -7.22 -9.33
CA ILE A 148 0.88 -7.71 -10.32
C ILE A 148 1.47 -7.63 -11.73
N ALA A 149 2.08 -6.50 -12.08
CA ALA A 149 2.68 -6.31 -13.40
C ALA A 149 3.79 -7.33 -13.68
N GLU A 150 4.70 -7.51 -12.73
CA GLU A 150 5.76 -8.51 -12.82
C GLU A 150 5.18 -9.92 -13.00
N ARG A 151 4.15 -10.27 -12.24
CA ARG A 151 3.50 -11.58 -12.33
C ARG A 151 2.90 -11.81 -13.72
N LEU A 152 2.21 -10.82 -14.27
CA LEU A 152 1.66 -10.89 -15.62
C LEU A 152 2.78 -11.10 -16.66
N VAL A 153 3.88 -10.35 -16.57
CA VAL A 153 5.01 -10.51 -17.50
C VAL A 153 5.69 -11.86 -17.33
N ARG A 154 5.88 -12.36 -16.11
CA ARG A 154 6.43 -13.72 -15.88
C ARG A 154 5.58 -14.80 -16.54
N ARG A 155 4.24 -14.67 -16.49
CA ARG A 155 3.32 -15.60 -17.16
C ARG A 155 3.42 -15.54 -18.68
N VAL A 156 3.66 -14.35 -19.25
CA VAL A 156 3.95 -14.21 -20.69
C VAL A 156 5.29 -14.88 -21.02
N GLN A 157 6.34 -14.62 -20.23
CA GLN A 157 7.68 -15.19 -20.42
C GLN A 157 7.70 -16.72 -20.34
N ALA A 158 6.81 -17.31 -19.55
CA ALA A 158 6.64 -18.77 -19.48
C ALA A 158 6.13 -19.39 -20.79
N LYS A 159 5.58 -18.59 -21.72
CA LYS A 159 5.06 -19.05 -23.02
C LYS A 159 5.85 -18.50 -24.20
N VAL A 160 6.39 -17.29 -24.08
CA VAL A 160 7.07 -16.57 -25.16
C VAL A 160 8.35 -15.95 -24.59
N PRO A 161 9.53 -16.23 -25.15
CA PRO A 161 10.77 -15.63 -24.68
C PRO A 161 10.75 -14.12 -24.95
N LEU A 162 11.00 -13.33 -23.90
CA LEU A 162 11.20 -11.88 -23.99
C LEU A 162 12.64 -11.55 -23.61
N SER A 163 13.26 -10.60 -24.32
CA SER A 163 14.52 -10.01 -23.85
C SER A 163 14.31 -9.31 -22.51
N GLU A 164 15.38 -9.19 -21.73
CA GLU A 164 15.35 -8.52 -20.42
C GLU A 164 14.82 -7.08 -20.53
N ASP A 165 15.29 -6.34 -21.53
CA ASP A 165 14.82 -4.96 -21.79
C ASP A 165 13.33 -4.89 -22.11
N LYS A 166 12.82 -5.83 -22.92
CA LYS A 166 11.41 -5.87 -23.29
C LYS A 166 10.55 -6.27 -22.08
N ALA A 167 10.98 -7.24 -21.29
CA ALA A 167 10.29 -7.64 -20.07
C ALA A 167 10.22 -6.47 -19.07
N ARG A 168 11.35 -5.77 -18.85
CA ARG A 168 11.43 -4.61 -17.96
C ARG A 168 10.52 -3.46 -18.42
N LEU A 169 10.55 -3.12 -19.71
CA LEU A 169 9.69 -2.08 -20.28
C LEU A 169 8.21 -2.43 -20.16
N LEU A 170 7.85 -3.68 -20.45
CA LEU A 170 6.49 -4.15 -20.37
C LEU A 170 5.98 -4.12 -18.92
N THR A 171 6.78 -4.61 -17.97
CA THR A 171 6.46 -4.56 -16.53
C THR A 171 6.21 -3.13 -16.08
N ALA A 172 7.10 -2.19 -16.40
CA ALA A 172 6.95 -0.79 -16.01
C ALA A 172 5.69 -0.15 -16.63
N SER A 173 5.40 -0.47 -17.89
CA SER A 173 4.22 0.05 -18.60
C SER A 173 2.91 -0.46 -17.97
N LEU A 174 2.82 -1.75 -17.68
CA LEU A 174 1.65 -2.34 -17.03
C LEU A 174 1.48 -1.84 -15.59
N ALA A 175 2.56 -1.73 -14.82
CA ALA A 175 2.53 -1.20 -13.46
C ALA A 175 1.98 0.23 -13.43
N ASN A 176 2.33 1.07 -14.42
CA ASN A 176 1.81 2.44 -14.50
C ASN A 176 0.29 2.48 -14.67
N VAL A 177 -0.29 1.64 -15.53
CA VAL A 177 -1.76 1.55 -15.68
C VAL A 177 -2.42 1.09 -14.38
N LEU A 178 -1.82 0.10 -13.71
CA LEU A 178 -2.34 -0.41 -12.43
C LEU A 178 -2.26 0.63 -11.31
N LYS A 179 -1.17 1.43 -11.25
CA LYS A 179 -1.03 2.55 -10.32
C LYS A 179 -2.09 3.62 -10.60
N GLN A 180 -2.29 4.02 -11.85
CA GLN A 180 -3.30 5.02 -12.21
C GLN A 180 -4.71 4.60 -11.76
N ARG A 181 -5.10 3.34 -11.96
CA ARG A 181 -6.39 2.82 -11.46
C ARG A 181 -6.56 3.02 -9.94
N ARG A 182 -5.50 2.80 -9.18
CA ARG A 182 -5.51 2.82 -7.71
C ARG A 182 -5.54 4.23 -7.12
N PHE A 183 -4.98 5.22 -7.83
CA PHE A 183 -4.82 6.60 -7.34
C PHE A 183 -5.76 7.62 -7.98
N VAL A 184 -6.43 7.30 -9.09
CA VAL A 184 -7.39 8.22 -9.75
C VAL A 184 -8.78 8.18 -9.09
N LEU A 185 -9.05 7.22 -8.20
CA LEU A 185 -10.32 7.15 -7.44
C LEU A 185 -10.29 7.93 -6.11
N ASP A 186 -9.19 8.65 -5.82
CA ASP A 186 -8.92 9.25 -4.50
C ASP A 186 -8.83 10.79 -4.53
N SER A 187 -9.37 11.44 -5.56
CA SER A 187 -9.45 12.90 -5.61
C SER A 187 -10.79 13.34 -6.17
N ASP A 188 -11.22 14.54 -5.79
CA ASP A 188 -12.32 15.35 -6.36
C ASP A 188 -12.25 15.58 -7.89
N SER A 189 -11.59 14.71 -8.64
CA SER A 189 -11.60 14.69 -10.08
C SER A 189 -12.94 14.14 -10.56
N PRO A 190 -13.67 14.86 -11.45
CA PRO A 190 -14.88 14.33 -12.04
C PRO A 190 -14.56 12.99 -12.73
N PRO A 191 -15.52 12.04 -12.75
CA PRO A 191 -15.34 10.80 -13.48
C PRO A 191 -14.97 11.16 -14.92
N VAL A 192 -13.73 10.87 -15.33
CA VAL A 192 -13.28 11.14 -16.69
C VAL A 192 -14.07 10.18 -17.57
N GLY A 193 -15.14 10.71 -18.20
CA GLY A 193 -16.12 9.96 -18.99
C GLY A 193 -15.56 9.23 -20.22
N ASP A 194 -14.25 9.32 -20.47
CA ASP A 194 -13.58 8.77 -21.66
C ASP A 194 -12.43 7.79 -21.33
N GLN A 195 -12.16 7.46 -20.06
CA GLN A 195 -11.10 6.51 -19.75
C GLN A 195 -11.53 5.07 -20.06
N LYS A 196 -10.80 4.43 -20.99
CA LYS A 196 -10.98 3.01 -21.30
C LYS A 196 -10.81 2.15 -20.04
N PRO A 197 -11.53 1.03 -19.90
CA PRO A 197 -11.29 0.09 -18.81
C PRO A 197 -9.80 -0.27 -18.74
N TYR A 198 -9.22 -0.33 -17.54
CA TYR A 198 -7.77 -0.52 -17.38
C TYR A 198 -7.23 -1.78 -18.09
N ASN A 199 -8.04 -2.84 -18.19
CA ASN A 199 -7.71 -4.04 -18.98
C ASN A 199 -7.47 -3.70 -20.45
N GLU A 200 -8.27 -2.80 -21.03
CA GLU A 200 -8.08 -2.37 -22.41
C GLU A 200 -6.82 -1.51 -22.57
N GLN A 201 -6.52 -0.63 -21.62
CA GLN A 201 -5.27 0.14 -21.62
C GLN A 201 -4.03 -0.79 -21.56
N MET A 202 -4.08 -1.84 -20.72
CA MET A 202 -3.02 -2.84 -20.67
C MET A 202 -2.90 -3.61 -22.00
N ARG A 203 -4.01 -3.95 -22.65
CA ARG A 203 -4.00 -4.61 -23.97
C ARG A 203 -3.39 -3.73 -25.05
N GLU A 204 -3.64 -2.43 -25.03
CA GLU A 204 -3.02 -1.49 -25.98
C GLU A 204 -1.49 -1.47 -25.84
N ILE A 205 -1.00 -1.38 -24.60
CA ILE A 205 0.44 -1.46 -24.30
C ILE A 205 1.02 -2.77 -24.85
N VAL A 206 0.34 -3.88 -24.59
CA VAL A 206 0.82 -5.20 -25.02
C VAL A 206 0.81 -5.34 -26.54
N ARG A 207 -0.25 -4.91 -27.24
CA ARG A 207 -0.33 -4.92 -28.71
C ARG A 207 0.74 -4.03 -29.36
N ALA A 208 1.16 -2.96 -28.68
CA ALA A 208 2.24 -2.10 -29.16
C ALA A 208 3.64 -2.69 -28.96
N GLN A 209 3.82 -3.62 -28.02
CA GLN A 209 5.14 -4.12 -27.62
C GLN A 209 5.40 -5.59 -28.00
N LEU A 210 4.35 -6.39 -28.14
CA LEU A 210 4.43 -7.83 -28.41
C LEU A 210 3.87 -8.19 -29.78
N ASP A 211 4.32 -9.31 -30.32
CA ASP A 211 3.74 -9.92 -31.52
C ASP A 211 2.40 -10.63 -31.18
N PRO A 212 1.67 -11.16 -32.18
CA PRO A 212 0.38 -11.83 -31.92
C PRO A 212 0.47 -13.01 -30.94
N VAL A 213 1.60 -13.73 -30.89
CA VAL A 213 1.80 -14.85 -29.96
C VAL A 213 1.96 -14.34 -28.54
N GLY A 214 2.74 -13.27 -28.34
CA GLY A 214 2.90 -12.60 -27.06
C GLY A 214 1.60 -11.94 -26.57
N VAL A 215 0.81 -11.34 -27.47
CA VAL A 215 -0.53 -10.82 -27.15
C VAL A 215 -1.44 -11.96 -26.66
N SER A 216 -1.47 -13.09 -27.36
CA SER A 216 -2.25 -14.26 -26.90
C SER A 216 -1.78 -14.78 -25.54
N ALA A 217 -0.47 -14.84 -25.31
CA ALA A 217 0.08 -15.24 -24.01
C ALA A 217 -0.31 -14.28 -22.89
N PHE A 218 -0.45 -12.99 -23.19
CA PHE A 218 -0.91 -11.99 -22.23
C PHE A 218 -2.40 -12.10 -21.91
N GLU A 219 -3.27 -12.34 -22.90
CA GLU A 219 -4.69 -12.59 -22.64
C GLU A 219 -4.87 -13.83 -21.73
N ASP A 220 -4.09 -14.88 -21.96
CA ASP A 220 -4.06 -16.05 -21.06
C ASP A 220 -3.57 -15.69 -19.64
N ALA A 221 -2.62 -14.76 -19.53
CA ALA A 221 -2.11 -14.29 -18.25
C ALA A 221 -3.15 -13.48 -17.47
N ILE A 222 -3.91 -12.60 -18.15
CA ILE A 222 -5.04 -11.85 -17.57
C ILE A 222 -6.18 -12.79 -17.18
N ALA A 223 -6.50 -13.79 -18.00
CA ALA A 223 -7.58 -14.74 -17.73
C ALA A 223 -7.37 -15.53 -16.42
N LYS A 224 -6.11 -15.72 -16.01
CA LYS A 224 -5.73 -16.32 -14.71
C LYS A 224 -5.90 -15.37 -13.52
N GLY A 225 -6.28 -14.11 -13.75
CA GLY A 225 -6.47 -13.09 -12.72
C GLY A 225 -5.17 -12.57 -12.13
N HIS A 226 -5.26 -11.68 -11.14
CA HIS A 226 -4.08 -11.03 -10.56
C HIS A 226 -3.51 -11.74 -9.33
N ARG A 227 -4.19 -12.75 -8.79
CA ARG A 227 -3.70 -13.49 -7.61
C ARG A 227 -2.54 -14.42 -8.00
N PRO A 228 -1.59 -14.67 -7.08
CA PRO A 228 -0.58 -15.70 -7.31
C PRO A 228 -1.25 -17.08 -7.49
N MET A 229 -0.74 -17.85 -8.44
CA MET A 229 -1.03 -19.28 -8.57
C MET A 229 -0.04 -20.10 -7.73
N PRO A 230 -0.29 -21.40 -7.49
CA PRO A 230 0.68 -22.26 -6.80
C PRO A 230 2.08 -22.17 -7.43
N GLY A 231 3.08 -21.84 -6.60
CA GLY A 231 4.47 -21.65 -7.02
C GLY A 231 4.83 -20.24 -7.53
N GLU A 232 3.87 -19.32 -7.61
CA GLU A 232 4.12 -17.90 -7.88
C GLU A 232 4.25 -17.11 -6.57
N LYS A 233 5.07 -16.07 -6.60
CA LYS A 233 5.04 -14.97 -5.62
C LYS A 233 4.04 -13.91 -6.07
#